data_AF-A0A926BGG2-F1
#
_entry.id   AF-A0A926BGG2-F1
#
_cell.length_a   1.000
_cell.length_b   1.000
_cell.length_c   1.000
_cell.angle_alpha   90.00
_cell.angle_beta   90.00
_cell.angle_gamma   90.00
#
_symmetry.space_group_name_H-M   'P 1'
#
loop_
_entity.id
_entity.type
_entity.pdbx_description
1 polymer ?
#
loop_
_entity_poly.entity_id
_entity_poly.type
_entity_poly.pdbx_seq_one_letter_code
_entity_poly.pdbx_strand_id
1 'polypeptide(L)'
;MWLAPSAKDKEKITGRQGKLGGVSNIVDVKHRYRFFSAVLAALVVMPSALAQTPPTTISVPPPPIPPAPYLPFPQFGPLPLDEANNGFGFAQVTARAKKLQARIQWIDATANLDRINTAEKVKTVVASIKGAGFTSICFEAKPISGEVLYNSKIAPKIKSFAKAGQPTKTLPADFDPLAAMATECKAQGINLIVNFNAFAEGHQLFGTGPGYANPQWQSVLYEEKPVLQIPFGSMPLPVAVRINELPILESEIAVYTDAARVSADIPKRNPQTAFVLVVDKSGTVVAQTLGTAWQSLSVAIPEGGAALVSQSTGTSDTLKRFAAVGVKLSLQSSPIFVPIGQRPRRQVPLMTNPFRQDVRDRTLAILSEVVRGYDIGGIIFDDRLRYAGLDGDFSPEAKAGFETYLGKPVRWPDDVLRFGYQFPTMERTMTPGQYYDAWLVFRALNLRNFLADTVRTVKAIKPNVTVATYVGSWYPDYPDVG
;
A
#
# COMPACT_ATOMS: atom_id res chain seq x y z
N MET A 1 0.68 -25.26 -12.37
CA MET A 1 1.83 -26.18 -12.49
C MET A 1 2.96 -25.40 -13.14
N TRP A 2 4.09 -25.23 -12.45
CA TRP A 2 5.23 -24.46 -13.00
C TRP A 2 6.06 -25.36 -13.92
N LEU A 3 6.51 -24.81 -15.05
CA LEU A 3 7.53 -25.41 -15.92
C LEU A 3 8.78 -24.52 -15.89
N ALA A 4 9.95 -25.14 -15.77
CA ALA A 4 11.22 -24.45 -15.69
C ALA A 4 11.71 -23.95 -17.07
N PRO A 5 12.51 -22.87 -17.12
CA PRO A 5 13.10 -22.38 -18.37
C PRO A 5 14.13 -23.35 -18.96
N SER A 6 14.23 -23.39 -20.28
CA SER A 6 15.13 -24.28 -21.03
C SER A 6 16.59 -23.82 -21.02
N ALA A 7 17.53 -24.78 -21.07
CA ALA A 7 18.96 -24.52 -21.04
C ALA A 7 19.53 -24.04 -22.39
N LYS A 8 19.82 -22.74 -22.48
CA LYS A 8 20.94 -22.12 -23.22
C LYS A 8 21.47 -20.94 -22.39
N ASP A 9 22.62 -20.39 -22.75
CA ASP A 9 23.36 -19.31 -22.06
C ASP A 9 24.19 -19.70 -20.81
N LYS A 10 24.54 -20.99 -20.68
CA LYS A 10 25.76 -21.40 -19.95
C LYS A 10 26.94 -21.50 -20.92
N GLU A 11 27.63 -20.39 -21.20
CA GLU A 11 29.09 -20.37 -21.49
C GLU A 11 29.64 -18.96 -21.72
N LYS A 12 30.29 -18.37 -20.70
CA LYS A 12 31.55 -17.60 -20.83
C LYS A 12 32.13 -17.20 -19.46
N ILE A 13 33.44 -16.95 -19.45
CA ILE A 13 34.28 -16.49 -18.32
C ILE A 13 34.43 -17.52 -17.17
N THR A 14 35.43 -18.39 -17.32
CA THR A 14 35.94 -19.30 -16.28
C THR A 14 37.33 -18.86 -15.80
N GLY A 15 37.55 -18.86 -14.47
CA GLY A 15 38.87 -18.74 -13.83
C GLY A 15 39.29 -17.29 -13.49
N ARG A 16 40.04 -17.02 -12.41
CA ARG A 16 40.57 -17.88 -11.31
C ARG A 16 40.30 -17.14 -9.98
N GLN A 17 39.49 -17.69 -9.06
CA GLN A 17 39.87 -18.59 -7.95
C GLN A 17 40.77 -18.01 -6.84
N GLY A 18 40.22 -17.97 -5.61
CA GLY A 18 40.93 -17.67 -4.36
C GLY A 18 40.07 -17.97 -3.11
N LYS A 19 40.12 -19.24 -2.65
CA LYS A 19 39.98 -19.81 -1.27
C LYS A 19 39.38 -18.93 -0.12
N LEU A 20 38.63 -19.45 0.88
CA LEU A 20 38.22 -20.83 1.26
C LEU A 20 37.09 -20.82 2.35
N GLY A 21 36.28 -21.89 2.44
CA GLY A 21 35.35 -22.18 3.56
C GLY A 21 34.01 -21.42 3.55
N GLY A 22 32.85 -21.95 3.96
CA GLY A 22 32.51 -23.26 4.57
C GLY A 22 32.03 -23.10 6.03
N VAL A 23 30.96 -23.74 6.52
CA VAL A 23 30.07 -24.80 5.99
C VAL A 23 28.63 -24.61 6.54
N SER A 24 27.62 -25.02 5.78
CA SER A 24 26.19 -25.02 6.16
C SER A 24 25.71 -26.35 6.77
N ASN A 25 24.58 -26.37 7.48
CA ASN A 25 23.85 -27.61 7.76
C ASN A 25 22.33 -27.43 7.65
N ILE A 26 21.69 -28.36 6.94
CA ILE A 26 20.24 -28.63 6.94
C ILE A 26 20.09 -30.12 7.22
N VAL A 27 19.12 -30.51 8.05
CA VAL A 27 18.76 -31.91 8.27
C VAL A 27 17.26 -32.07 8.13
N ASP A 28 16.83 -32.83 7.13
CA ASP A 28 15.48 -33.39 7.00
C ASP A 28 15.61 -34.82 6.48
N VAL A 29 15.12 -35.81 7.26
CA VAL A 29 15.10 -37.22 6.86
C VAL A 29 14.07 -38.02 7.68
N LYS A 30 13.14 -38.72 7.00
CA LYS A 30 13.03 -40.22 7.01
C LYS A 30 11.65 -40.75 6.59
N HIS A 31 11.64 -41.72 5.67
CA HIS A 31 10.87 -43.00 5.72
C HIS A 31 11.10 -43.79 4.41
N ARG A 32 11.40 -45.11 4.34
CA ARG A 32 12.02 -46.11 5.26
C ARG A 32 13.08 -46.88 4.39
N TYR A 33 13.40 -48.18 4.38
CA TYR A 33 13.10 -49.40 5.17
C TYR A 33 14.14 -50.52 4.80
N ARG A 34 14.62 -51.32 5.78
CA ARG A 34 15.33 -52.63 5.62
C ARG A 34 16.75 -52.57 4.98
N PHE A 35 17.66 -53.53 5.14
CA PHE A 35 17.65 -54.88 5.76
C PHE A 35 18.90 -55.13 6.69
N PHE A 36 19.00 -56.37 7.22
CA PHE A 36 20.03 -57.00 8.08
C PHE A 36 21.49 -56.94 7.53
N SER A 37 22.58 -57.32 8.23
CA SER A 37 22.95 -57.46 9.67
C SER A 37 24.43 -57.92 9.76
N ALA A 38 25.22 -57.47 10.74
CA ALA A 38 26.50 -58.08 11.13
C ALA A 38 26.92 -57.66 12.56
N VAL A 39 27.81 -58.45 13.19
CA VAL A 39 28.27 -58.26 14.59
C VAL A 39 29.77 -57.98 14.63
N LEU A 40 30.20 -57.02 15.45
CA LEU A 40 31.41 -57.14 16.26
C LEU A 40 31.35 -56.21 17.49
N ALA A 41 31.94 -56.64 18.60
CA ALA A 41 32.00 -55.88 19.85
C ALA A 41 33.45 -55.72 20.31
N ALA A 42 33.76 -54.59 20.93
CA ALA A 42 35.03 -54.35 21.61
C ALA A 42 34.83 -53.43 22.83
N LEU A 43 35.37 -53.84 23.98
CA LEU A 43 35.72 -52.97 25.10
C LEU A 43 37.13 -52.37 24.80
N VAL A 44 37.73 -51.40 25.51
CA VAL A 44 37.49 -50.68 26.79
C VAL A 44 37.88 -49.18 26.54
N VAL A 45 38.02 -48.20 27.44
CA VAL A 45 38.15 -48.07 28.92
C VAL A 45 37.32 -46.86 29.38
N MET A 46 36.87 -46.81 30.65
CA MET A 46 36.38 -45.59 31.31
C MET A 46 37.44 -45.00 32.25
N PRO A 47 37.91 -43.75 32.05
CA PRO A 47 38.63 -42.98 33.08
C PRO A 47 37.66 -42.32 34.07
N SER A 48 38.12 -42.09 35.30
CA SER A 48 37.28 -41.67 36.44
C SER A 48 36.87 -40.19 36.45
N ALA A 49 35.82 -39.90 37.21
CA ALA A 49 35.14 -38.61 37.33
C ALA A 49 36.02 -37.38 37.61
N LEU A 50 35.69 -36.29 36.93
CA LEU A 50 35.79 -34.93 37.47
C LEU A 50 34.38 -34.44 37.78
N ALA A 51 34.17 -33.82 38.94
CA ALA A 51 32.86 -33.33 39.35
C ALA A 51 32.47 -32.08 38.56
N GLN A 52 31.44 -32.20 37.71
CA GLN A 52 30.78 -31.06 37.08
C GLN A 52 29.60 -30.64 37.95
N THR A 53 29.53 -29.36 38.31
CA THR A 53 28.28 -28.76 38.82
C THR A 53 27.21 -28.87 37.74
N PRO A 54 25.96 -29.24 38.08
CA PRO A 54 24.89 -29.28 37.08
C PRO A 54 24.66 -27.87 36.53
N PRO A 55 24.46 -27.70 35.21
CA PRO A 55 24.23 -26.39 34.63
C PRO A 55 22.92 -25.80 35.17
N THR A 56 22.99 -24.56 35.68
CA THR A 56 21.81 -23.81 36.11
C THR A 56 20.85 -23.68 34.94
N THR A 57 19.71 -24.38 35.01
CA THR A 57 18.70 -24.35 33.95
C THR A 57 18.05 -22.96 33.95
N ILE A 58 18.37 -22.15 32.94
CA ILE A 58 17.72 -20.87 32.71
C ILE A 58 16.26 -21.17 32.36
N SER A 59 15.38 -21.00 33.35
CA SER A 59 13.94 -21.10 33.16
C SER A 59 13.47 -19.87 32.38
N VAL A 60 13.50 -19.98 31.05
CA VAL A 60 12.82 -19.03 30.17
C VAL A 60 11.32 -19.26 30.36
N PRO A 61 10.55 -18.27 30.87
CA PRO A 61 9.10 -18.42 30.93
C PRO A 61 8.55 -18.60 29.50
N PRO A 62 7.50 -19.41 29.30
CA PRO A 62 6.89 -19.54 27.98
C PRO A 62 6.49 -18.16 27.46
N PRO A 63 6.58 -17.92 26.13
CA PRO A 63 6.15 -16.65 25.56
C PRO A 63 4.69 -16.37 25.96
N PRO A 64 4.32 -15.11 26.23
CA PRO A 64 2.97 -14.77 26.64
C PRO A 64 1.98 -15.31 25.61
N ILE A 65 0.97 -16.06 26.09
CA ILE A 65 -0.05 -16.65 25.23
C ILE A 65 -0.64 -15.52 24.39
N PRO A 66 -0.61 -15.61 23.03
CA PRO A 66 -1.18 -14.57 22.19
C PRO A 66 -2.63 -14.31 22.62
N PRO A 67 -3.07 -13.04 22.73
CA PRO A 67 -4.45 -12.74 23.06
C PRO A 67 -5.35 -13.49 22.07
N ALA A 68 -6.36 -14.20 22.60
CA ALA A 68 -7.22 -15.06 21.79
C ALA A 68 -7.74 -14.24 20.59
N PRO A 69 -7.55 -14.73 19.34
CA PRO A 69 -7.83 -13.92 18.16
C PRO A 69 -9.28 -13.47 18.19
N TYR A 70 -9.52 -12.19 17.88
CA TYR A 70 -10.86 -11.62 17.86
C TYR A 70 -11.68 -12.31 16.75
N LEU A 71 -12.45 -13.31 17.14
CA LEU A 71 -13.46 -13.95 16.31
C LEU A 71 -14.73 -13.09 16.44
N PRO A 72 -15.14 -12.33 15.40
CA PRO A 72 -16.38 -11.54 15.46
C PRO A 72 -17.65 -12.41 15.60
N PHE A 73 -17.53 -13.72 15.37
CA PHE A 73 -18.60 -14.71 15.48
C PHE A 73 -18.08 -15.97 16.19
N PRO A 74 -17.85 -15.97 17.52
CA PRO A 74 -17.24 -17.11 18.23
C PRO A 74 -18.10 -18.38 18.22
N GLN A 75 -19.39 -18.29 17.87
CA GLN A 75 -20.27 -19.42 17.61
C GLN A 75 -19.91 -20.20 16.32
N PHE A 76 -19.15 -19.58 15.42
CA PHE A 76 -18.56 -20.25 14.27
C PHE A 76 -17.07 -20.46 14.58
N GLY A 77 -16.70 -21.69 14.94
CA GLY A 77 -15.32 -22.07 15.22
C GLY A 77 -14.38 -21.79 14.02
N PRO A 78 -13.06 -21.74 14.24
CA PRO A 78 -12.09 -21.40 13.22
C PRO A 78 -12.26 -22.29 11.98
N LEU A 79 -12.58 -21.67 10.84
CA LEU A 79 -12.98 -22.38 9.63
C LEU A 79 -11.80 -23.18 9.06
N PRO A 80 -11.83 -24.53 9.05
CA PRO A 80 -10.74 -25.32 8.49
C PRO A 80 -10.81 -25.23 6.96
N LEU A 81 -9.91 -24.48 6.34
CA LEU A 81 -9.75 -24.45 4.89
C LEU A 81 -9.06 -25.74 4.45
N ASP A 82 -9.87 -26.76 4.15
CA ASP A 82 -9.41 -28.07 3.73
C ASP A 82 -8.89 -28.03 2.28
N GLU A 83 -7.59 -27.73 2.12
CA GLU A 83 -6.92 -27.73 0.82
C GLU A 83 -6.91 -29.12 0.15
N ALA A 84 -6.96 -30.20 0.92
CA ALA A 84 -7.01 -31.56 0.39
C ALA A 84 -8.40 -31.88 -0.19
N ASN A 85 -9.47 -31.44 0.46
CA ASN A 85 -10.86 -31.65 0.01
C ASN A 85 -11.46 -30.51 -0.81
N ASN A 86 -10.66 -29.53 -1.27
CA ASN A 86 -11.06 -28.56 -2.31
C ASN A 86 -11.45 -29.25 -3.64
N GLY A 87 -11.21 -30.56 -3.78
CA GLY A 87 -11.73 -31.41 -4.86
C GLY A 87 -13.15 -31.98 -4.66
N PHE A 88 -13.72 -31.91 -3.45
CA PHE A 88 -14.90 -32.66 -3.03
C PHE A 88 -16.02 -31.74 -2.47
N GLY A 89 -17.14 -32.34 -2.07
CA GLY A 89 -18.33 -31.62 -1.59
C GLY A 89 -19.28 -31.18 -2.71
N PHE A 90 -20.56 -31.00 -2.39
CA PHE A 90 -21.62 -30.77 -3.37
C PHE A 90 -21.38 -29.54 -4.25
N ALA A 91 -20.82 -28.46 -3.69
CA ALA A 91 -20.48 -27.25 -4.42
C ALA A 91 -19.45 -27.51 -5.54
N GLN A 92 -18.30 -28.14 -5.20
CA GLN A 92 -17.22 -28.35 -6.18
C GLN A 92 -17.55 -29.47 -7.18
N VAL A 93 -18.26 -30.52 -6.74
CA VAL A 93 -18.79 -31.55 -7.65
C VAL A 93 -19.81 -30.95 -8.62
N THR A 94 -20.74 -30.12 -8.14
CA THR A 94 -21.70 -29.41 -9.01
C THR A 94 -21.01 -28.42 -9.94
N ALA A 95 -20.02 -27.66 -9.45
CA ALA A 95 -19.28 -26.70 -10.25
C ALA A 95 -18.44 -27.37 -11.35
N ARG A 96 -17.93 -28.58 -11.12
CA ARG A 96 -17.26 -29.39 -12.15
C ARG A 96 -18.27 -30.00 -13.12
N ALA A 97 -19.31 -30.67 -12.62
CA ALA A 97 -20.33 -31.33 -13.45
C ALA A 97 -21.10 -30.36 -14.35
N LYS A 98 -21.46 -29.18 -13.84
CA LYS A 98 -22.14 -28.10 -14.57
C LYS A 98 -21.17 -27.07 -15.20
N LYS A 99 -19.85 -27.30 -15.13
CA LYS A 99 -18.78 -26.43 -15.68
C LYS A 99 -18.84 -24.95 -15.22
N LEU A 100 -19.29 -24.71 -13.98
CA LEU A 100 -19.46 -23.38 -13.38
C LEU A 100 -18.16 -22.77 -12.83
N GLN A 101 -17.08 -23.57 -12.69
CA GLN A 101 -15.81 -23.07 -12.17
C GLN A 101 -15.09 -22.19 -13.20
N ALA A 102 -15.29 -20.88 -13.09
CA ALA A 102 -14.59 -19.90 -13.90
C ALA A 102 -13.08 -19.95 -13.65
N ARG A 103 -12.30 -20.12 -14.72
CA ARG A 103 -10.84 -19.97 -14.73
C ARG A 103 -10.52 -18.73 -15.55
N ILE A 104 -10.15 -17.65 -14.86
CA ILE A 104 -10.01 -16.31 -15.43
C ILE A 104 -8.51 -15.96 -15.54
N GLN A 105 -8.04 -15.62 -16.74
CA GLN A 105 -6.70 -15.04 -16.92
C GLN A 105 -6.80 -13.52 -16.95
N TRP A 106 -6.12 -12.83 -16.03
CA TRP A 106 -6.02 -11.37 -16.03
C TRP A 106 -4.92 -10.90 -16.99
N ILE A 107 -5.17 -9.81 -17.72
CA ILE A 107 -4.22 -9.17 -18.65
C ILE A 107 -4.15 -7.67 -18.30
N ASP A 108 -3.09 -7.29 -17.58
CA ASP A 108 -2.67 -5.89 -17.37
C ASP A 108 -2.29 -5.26 -18.71
N ALA A 109 -2.82 -4.06 -18.95
CA ALA A 109 -2.67 -3.30 -20.18
C ALA A 109 -1.23 -2.87 -20.46
N THR A 110 -0.55 -2.32 -19.45
CA THR A 110 0.80 -1.76 -19.56
C THR A 110 1.86 -2.85 -19.63
N ALA A 111 1.66 -3.93 -18.87
CA ALA A 111 2.57 -5.07 -18.79
C ALA A 111 2.51 -5.95 -20.05
N ASN A 112 1.41 -5.95 -20.80
CA ASN A 112 1.23 -6.79 -21.99
C ASN A 112 1.05 -6.00 -23.30
N LEU A 113 1.23 -4.68 -23.31
CA LEU A 113 1.01 -3.81 -24.49
C LEU A 113 1.69 -4.35 -25.78
N ASP A 114 2.92 -4.84 -25.68
CA ASP A 114 3.72 -5.44 -26.77
C ASP A 114 3.22 -6.81 -27.27
N ARG A 115 2.37 -7.48 -26.48
CA ARG A 115 1.72 -8.78 -26.75
C ARG A 115 0.30 -8.65 -27.27
N ILE A 116 -0.27 -7.45 -27.25
CA ILE A 116 -1.67 -7.17 -27.62
C ILE A 116 -1.79 -6.07 -28.70
N ASN A 117 -0.68 -5.72 -29.37
CA ASN A 117 -0.62 -4.62 -30.33
C ASN A 117 -0.77 -5.01 -31.82
N THR A 118 -1.08 -6.27 -32.13
CA THR A 118 -1.51 -6.71 -33.47
C THR A 118 -2.57 -7.82 -33.36
N ALA A 119 -3.35 -8.06 -34.42
CA ALA A 119 -4.42 -9.07 -34.42
C ALA A 119 -3.87 -10.50 -34.23
N GLU A 120 -2.74 -10.80 -34.86
CA GLU A 120 -2.07 -12.11 -34.83
C GLU A 120 -1.57 -12.42 -33.42
N LYS A 121 -1.03 -11.41 -32.73
CA LYS A 121 -0.59 -11.53 -31.34
C LYS A 121 -1.77 -11.73 -30.39
N VAL A 122 -2.85 -10.94 -30.53
CA VAL A 122 -4.07 -11.10 -29.75
C VAL A 122 -4.65 -12.52 -29.95
N LYS A 123 -4.80 -12.97 -31.20
CA LYS A 123 -5.21 -14.34 -31.55
C LYS A 123 -4.35 -15.41 -30.87
N THR A 124 -3.03 -15.23 -30.91
CA THR A 124 -2.05 -16.17 -30.31
C THR A 124 -2.15 -16.19 -28.78
N VAL A 125 -2.35 -15.04 -28.14
CA VAL A 125 -2.58 -14.92 -26.69
C VAL A 125 -3.89 -15.60 -26.28
N VAL A 126 -5.00 -15.30 -26.96
CA VAL A 126 -6.31 -15.93 -26.72
C VAL A 126 -6.23 -17.46 -26.89
N ALA A 127 -5.57 -17.94 -27.94
CA ALA A 127 -5.37 -19.37 -28.20
C ALA A 127 -4.51 -20.05 -27.14
N SER A 128 -3.44 -19.39 -26.68
CA SER A 128 -2.57 -19.89 -25.61
C SER A 128 -3.31 -20.00 -24.27
N ILE A 129 -4.12 -18.99 -23.93
CA ILE A 129 -4.93 -18.95 -22.71
C ILE A 129 -6.01 -20.04 -22.74
N LYS A 130 -6.70 -20.22 -23.87
CA LYS A 130 -7.64 -21.32 -24.08
C LYS A 130 -6.95 -22.68 -24.02
N GLY A 131 -5.76 -22.82 -24.60
CA GLY A 131 -4.95 -24.05 -24.58
C GLY A 131 -4.49 -24.45 -23.18
N ALA A 132 -4.16 -23.46 -22.34
CA ALA A 132 -3.91 -23.65 -20.90
C ALA A 132 -5.19 -23.97 -20.08
N GLY A 133 -6.36 -24.01 -20.72
CA GLY A 133 -7.62 -24.42 -20.13
C GLY A 133 -8.42 -23.32 -19.43
N PHE A 134 -8.06 -22.04 -19.58
CA PHE A 134 -8.87 -20.94 -19.03
C PHE A 134 -10.22 -20.83 -19.75
N THR A 135 -11.25 -20.41 -19.02
CA THR A 135 -12.63 -20.25 -19.52
C THR A 135 -13.01 -18.79 -19.71
N SER A 136 -12.20 -17.85 -19.22
CA SER A 136 -12.43 -16.42 -19.39
C SER A 136 -11.12 -15.63 -19.43
N ILE A 137 -11.13 -14.50 -20.12
CA ILE A 137 -10.09 -13.48 -20.06
C ILE A 137 -10.67 -12.27 -19.35
N CYS A 138 -9.93 -11.73 -18.39
CA CYS A 138 -10.14 -10.40 -17.85
C CYS A 138 -9.12 -9.46 -18.49
N PHE A 139 -9.58 -8.55 -19.35
CA PHE A 139 -8.75 -7.67 -20.16
C PHE A 139 -8.87 -6.22 -19.68
N GLU A 140 -7.77 -5.61 -19.27
CA GLU A 140 -7.77 -4.22 -18.81
C GLU A 140 -7.93 -3.24 -19.97
N ALA A 141 -9.08 -2.57 -20.05
CA ALA A 141 -9.35 -1.53 -21.04
C ALA A 141 -8.95 -0.14 -20.55
N LYS A 142 -8.99 0.13 -19.23
CA LYS A 142 -8.57 1.40 -18.60
C LYS A 142 -7.66 1.14 -17.39
N PRO A 143 -6.32 1.12 -17.58
CA PRO A 143 -5.36 1.09 -16.49
C PRO A 143 -5.36 2.38 -15.65
N ILE A 144 -4.52 2.37 -14.61
CA ILE A 144 -4.43 3.44 -13.60
C ILE A 144 -4.10 4.83 -14.15
N SER A 145 -3.57 4.96 -15.38
CA SER A 145 -3.29 6.26 -16.00
C SER A 145 -4.53 7.03 -16.45
N GLY A 146 -5.73 6.42 -16.46
CA GLY A 146 -6.97 7.03 -16.96
C GLY A 146 -7.09 7.09 -18.49
N GLU A 147 -6.04 6.69 -19.19
CA GLU A 147 -6.07 6.40 -20.62
C GLU A 147 -6.65 5.00 -20.86
N VAL A 148 -7.11 4.75 -22.09
CA VAL A 148 -7.66 3.45 -22.52
C VAL A 148 -6.79 2.76 -23.57
N LEU A 149 -7.01 1.46 -23.78
CA LEU A 149 -6.37 0.72 -24.89
C LEU A 149 -7.12 0.82 -26.22
N TYR A 150 -8.41 1.15 -26.21
CA TYR A 150 -9.29 1.04 -27.37
C TYR A 150 -9.57 2.40 -28.03
N ASN A 151 -10.26 2.42 -29.18
CA ASN A 151 -10.53 3.65 -29.94
C ASN A 151 -11.73 4.44 -29.37
N SER A 152 -11.55 5.02 -28.18
CA SER A 152 -12.56 5.80 -27.45
C SER A 152 -12.79 7.21 -28.02
N LYS A 153 -14.01 7.71 -27.85
CA LYS A 153 -14.41 9.12 -28.07
C LYS A 153 -14.38 9.96 -26.78
N ILE A 154 -14.06 9.35 -25.63
CA ILE A 154 -14.26 9.89 -24.27
C ILE A 154 -12.94 9.95 -23.49
N ALA A 155 -12.05 8.97 -23.70
CA ALA A 155 -10.77 8.88 -23.01
C ALA A 155 -9.59 8.92 -24.00
N PRO A 156 -8.44 9.53 -23.62
CA PRO A 156 -7.22 9.42 -24.41
C PRO A 156 -6.76 7.96 -24.49
N LYS A 157 -6.19 7.57 -25.63
CA LYS A 157 -5.69 6.21 -25.88
C LYS A 157 -4.19 6.11 -25.63
N ILE A 158 -3.75 5.06 -24.92
CA ILE A 158 -2.33 4.72 -24.72
C ILE A 158 -1.67 4.46 -26.07
N LYS A 159 -0.53 5.12 -26.32
CA LYS A 159 0.30 4.91 -27.53
C LYS A 159 1.61 4.20 -27.23
N SER A 160 2.12 4.35 -26.02
CA SER A 160 3.33 3.68 -25.55
C SER A 160 3.38 3.58 -24.02
N PHE A 161 4.22 2.68 -23.53
CA PHE A 161 4.54 2.55 -22.11
C PHE A 161 6.04 2.30 -21.95
N ALA A 162 6.72 3.15 -21.18
CA ALA A 162 8.14 3.06 -20.90
C ALA A 162 8.36 2.75 -19.41
N LYS A 163 9.25 1.78 -19.11
CA LYS A 163 9.63 1.41 -17.75
C LYS A 163 11.15 1.32 -17.67
N ALA A 164 11.74 1.89 -16.63
CA ALA A 164 13.19 1.90 -16.45
C ALA A 164 13.75 0.47 -16.50
N GLY A 165 14.83 0.27 -17.29
CA GLY A 165 15.44 -1.04 -17.50
C GLY A 165 14.66 -2.00 -18.42
N GLN A 166 13.62 -1.54 -19.12
CA GLN A 166 12.84 -2.36 -20.07
C GLN A 166 12.65 -1.64 -21.42
N PRO A 167 12.51 -2.38 -22.55
CA PRO A 167 12.17 -1.76 -23.83
C PRO A 167 10.83 -1.03 -23.76
N THR A 168 10.75 0.15 -24.38
CA THR A 168 9.48 0.88 -24.56
C THR A 168 8.51 0.05 -25.38
N LYS A 169 7.34 -0.20 -24.82
CA LYS A 169 6.24 -0.90 -25.49
C LYS A 169 5.39 0.11 -26.25
N THR A 170 4.83 -0.27 -27.39
CA THR A 170 4.03 0.61 -28.26
C THR A 170 2.71 -0.04 -28.64
N LEU A 171 1.69 0.77 -28.88
CA LEU A 171 0.39 0.39 -29.41
C LEU A 171 0.08 1.29 -30.61
N PRO A 172 -0.11 0.74 -31.83
CA PRO A 172 -0.49 1.54 -33.00
C PRO A 172 -1.75 2.38 -32.74
N ALA A 173 -1.77 3.59 -33.28
CA ALA A 173 -2.83 4.57 -33.01
C ALA A 173 -4.19 4.12 -33.55
N ASP A 174 -4.19 3.39 -34.66
CA ASP A 174 -5.31 2.78 -35.35
C ASP A 174 -5.78 1.45 -34.73
N PHE A 175 -4.85 0.54 -34.41
CA PHE A 175 -5.17 -0.80 -33.92
C PHE A 175 -5.92 -0.79 -32.58
N ASP A 176 -7.05 -1.51 -32.50
CA ASP A 176 -7.88 -1.63 -31.29
C ASP A 176 -7.74 -3.04 -30.66
N PRO A 177 -6.99 -3.19 -29.56
CA PRO A 177 -6.84 -4.47 -28.85
C PRO A 177 -8.14 -5.01 -28.28
N LEU A 178 -9.10 -4.16 -27.90
CA LEU A 178 -10.38 -4.59 -27.32
C LEU A 178 -11.31 -5.13 -28.42
N ALA A 179 -11.29 -4.53 -29.61
CA ALA A 179 -11.97 -5.07 -30.79
C ALA A 179 -11.42 -6.44 -31.19
N ALA A 180 -10.08 -6.56 -31.23
CA ALA A 180 -9.40 -7.82 -31.52
C ALA A 180 -9.67 -8.88 -30.44
N MET A 181 -9.61 -8.50 -29.16
CA MET A 181 -9.92 -9.41 -28.04
C MET A 181 -11.38 -9.89 -28.12
N ALA A 182 -12.36 -9.00 -28.31
CA ALA A 182 -13.77 -9.41 -28.43
C ALA A 182 -13.99 -10.37 -29.61
N THR A 183 -13.39 -10.08 -30.76
CA THR A 183 -13.49 -10.90 -31.98
C THR A 183 -12.90 -12.29 -31.77
N GLU A 184 -11.66 -12.38 -31.30
CA GLU A 184 -10.98 -13.67 -31.09
C GLU A 184 -11.52 -14.44 -29.90
N CYS A 185 -11.93 -13.77 -28.81
CA CYS A 185 -12.59 -14.44 -27.68
C CYS A 185 -13.90 -15.11 -28.12
N LYS A 186 -14.73 -14.41 -28.91
CA LYS A 186 -15.95 -14.96 -29.50
C LYS A 186 -15.65 -16.11 -30.45
N ALA A 187 -14.74 -15.91 -31.41
CA ALA A 187 -14.38 -16.93 -32.41
C ALA A 187 -13.80 -18.20 -31.77
N GLN A 188 -13.08 -18.06 -30.66
CA GLN A 188 -12.48 -19.18 -29.94
C GLN A 188 -13.35 -19.71 -28.78
N GLY A 189 -14.51 -19.12 -28.48
CA GLY A 189 -15.44 -19.61 -27.46
C GLY A 189 -14.94 -19.46 -26.02
N ILE A 190 -14.23 -18.36 -25.73
CA ILE A 190 -13.76 -17.98 -24.39
C ILE A 190 -14.43 -16.67 -23.96
N ASN A 191 -14.86 -16.57 -22.71
CA ASN A 191 -15.64 -15.41 -22.24
C ASN A 191 -14.73 -14.18 -22.00
N LEU A 192 -15.10 -13.02 -22.54
CA LEU A 192 -14.38 -11.77 -22.32
C LEU A 192 -15.04 -10.93 -21.21
N ILE A 193 -14.24 -10.58 -20.20
CA ILE A 193 -14.55 -9.64 -19.12
C ILE A 193 -13.62 -8.43 -19.28
N VAL A 194 -14.14 -7.21 -19.15
CA VAL A 194 -13.33 -5.99 -19.31
C VAL A 194 -13.07 -5.31 -17.96
N ASN A 195 -11.81 -5.05 -17.64
CA ASN A 195 -11.37 -4.39 -16.41
C ASN A 195 -11.18 -2.87 -16.56
N PHE A 196 -11.59 -2.13 -15.52
CA PHE A 196 -11.43 -0.68 -15.41
C PHE A 196 -10.98 -0.27 -14.00
N ASN A 197 -10.03 0.67 -13.92
CA ASN A 197 -9.68 1.32 -12.66
C ASN A 197 -10.66 2.48 -12.37
N ALA A 198 -11.68 2.25 -11.52
CA ALA A 198 -12.84 3.15 -11.39
C ALA A 198 -12.51 4.60 -11.01
N PHE A 199 -11.66 4.80 -9.99
CA PHE A 199 -11.29 6.11 -9.45
C PHE A 199 -9.77 6.37 -9.52
N ALA A 200 -9.14 6.00 -10.64
CA ALA A 200 -7.76 6.39 -10.95
C ALA A 200 -7.64 6.96 -12.36
N GLU A 201 -7.14 8.19 -12.47
CA GLU A 201 -6.99 8.95 -13.73
C GLU A 201 -5.55 9.50 -13.90
N GLY A 202 -4.54 8.76 -13.47
CA GLY A 202 -3.14 9.15 -13.67
C GLY A 202 -2.12 8.24 -12.98
N HIS A 203 -0.88 8.31 -13.47
CA HIS A 203 0.23 7.48 -13.02
C HIS A 203 1.34 8.34 -12.39
N GLN A 204 1.39 8.42 -11.06
CA GLN A 204 2.16 9.43 -10.34
C GLN A 204 3.68 9.31 -10.48
N LEU A 205 4.20 8.11 -10.76
CA LEU A 205 5.63 7.91 -11.07
C LEU A 205 6.04 8.51 -12.43
N PHE A 206 5.09 8.90 -13.29
CA PHE A 206 5.34 9.49 -14.61
C PHE A 206 4.73 10.90 -14.77
N GLY A 207 3.84 11.32 -13.87
CA GLY A 207 3.17 12.63 -13.96
C GLY A 207 2.15 12.72 -15.11
N THR A 208 1.64 11.58 -15.60
CA THR A 208 0.74 11.49 -16.77
C THR A 208 -0.68 11.09 -16.38
N GLY A 209 -1.66 11.53 -17.17
CA GLY A 209 -3.07 11.10 -17.09
C GLY A 209 -4.08 12.24 -16.98
N PRO A 210 -5.38 12.00 -17.27
CA PRO A 210 -6.43 13.03 -17.29
C PRO A 210 -6.61 13.83 -16.00
N GLY A 211 -6.33 13.26 -14.83
CA GLY A 211 -6.42 13.93 -13.53
C GLY A 211 -5.31 14.96 -13.26
N TYR A 212 -4.25 14.99 -14.06
CA TYR A 212 -3.28 16.11 -14.05
C TYR A 212 -3.81 17.32 -14.85
N ALA A 213 -4.56 17.08 -15.92
CA ALA A 213 -5.28 18.12 -16.66
C ALA A 213 -6.55 18.60 -15.92
N ASN A 214 -7.01 17.84 -14.92
CA ASN A 214 -8.19 18.14 -14.10
C ASN A 214 -7.84 18.08 -12.60
N PRO A 215 -7.11 19.06 -12.03
CA PRO A 215 -6.73 19.06 -10.62
C PRO A 215 -7.92 18.94 -9.66
N GLN A 216 -9.10 19.45 -10.05
CA GLN A 216 -10.34 19.37 -9.30
C GLN A 216 -10.91 17.95 -9.18
N TRP A 217 -10.46 16.99 -10.00
CA TRP A 217 -10.84 15.58 -9.87
C TRP A 217 -10.03 14.84 -8.81
N GLN A 218 -8.85 15.34 -8.43
CA GLN A 218 -7.92 14.63 -7.57
C GLN A 218 -8.48 14.45 -6.17
N SER A 219 -8.26 13.28 -5.57
CA SER A 219 -8.64 13.07 -4.17
C SER A 219 -7.87 14.00 -3.23
N VAL A 220 -8.58 14.56 -2.25
CA VAL A 220 -7.98 15.39 -1.21
C VAL A 220 -7.58 14.49 -0.05
N LEU A 221 -6.28 14.46 0.26
CA LEU A 221 -5.72 13.77 1.40
C LEU A 221 -5.77 14.67 2.64
N TYR A 222 -6.14 14.09 3.78
CA TYR A 222 -5.98 14.67 5.11
C TYR A 222 -4.64 14.22 5.72
N GLU A 223 -3.65 15.10 5.69
CA GLU A 223 -2.40 14.91 6.42
C GLU A 223 -2.38 15.78 7.68
N GLU A 224 -1.53 15.43 8.63
CA GLU A 224 -1.27 16.23 9.83
C GLU A 224 0.15 16.77 9.79
N LYS A 225 0.32 18.04 10.16
CA LYS A 225 1.65 18.60 10.43
C LYS A 225 1.89 18.60 11.93
N PRO A 226 2.87 17.84 12.45
CA PRO A 226 3.22 17.96 13.86
C PRO A 226 3.84 19.35 14.11
N VAL A 227 3.39 19.99 15.18
CA VAL A 227 3.86 21.31 15.61
C VAL A 227 4.16 21.31 17.09
N LEU A 228 5.24 21.99 17.47
CA LEU A 228 5.65 22.18 18.85
C LEU A 228 4.95 23.44 19.37
N GLN A 229 3.91 23.26 20.19
CA GLN A 229 3.30 24.36 20.92
C GLN A 229 4.11 24.61 22.19
N ILE A 230 4.75 25.77 22.22
CA ILE A 230 5.38 26.36 23.40
C ILE A 230 4.31 27.20 24.14
N PRO A 231 4.32 27.28 25.48
CA PRO A 231 3.46 28.20 26.23
C PRO A 231 3.69 29.69 25.88
N PHE A 232 2.82 30.56 26.40
CA PHE A 232 2.92 32.03 26.29
C PHE A 232 2.73 32.64 24.89
N GLY A 233 1.93 32.00 24.02
CA GLY A 233 1.34 32.64 22.84
C GLY A 233 2.27 32.79 21.61
N SER A 234 3.45 32.18 21.63
CA SER A 234 4.25 32.01 20.41
C SER A 234 3.50 31.15 19.39
N MET A 235 3.67 31.44 18.09
CA MET A 235 3.16 30.56 17.03
C MET A 235 3.74 29.14 17.15
N PRO A 236 2.96 28.09 16.85
CA PRO A 236 3.47 26.71 16.84
C PRO A 236 4.61 26.55 15.83
N LEU A 237 5.71 25.94 16.25
CA LEU A 237 6.86 25.70 15.38
C LEU A 237 6.73 24.33 14.68
N PRO A 238 6.97 24.21 13.36
CA PRO A 238 6.82 22.94 12.66
C PRO A 238 7.86 21.93 13.12
N VAL A 239 7.49 20.65 13.21
CA VAL A 239 8.35 19.55 13.64
C VAL A 239 8.48 18.53 12.50
N ALA A 240 9.67 17.99 12.30
CA ALA A 240 9.90 16.92 11.33
C ALA A 240 9.38 15.57 11.87
N VAL A 241 8.65 14.83 11.03
CA VAL A 241 8.16 13.47 11.34
C VAL A 241 9.29 12.43 11.40
N ARG A 242 10.47 12.75 10.84
CA ARG A 242 11.59 11.81 10.74
C ARG A 242 12.52 11.97 11.94
N ILE A 243 12.84 10.85 12.59
CA ILE A 243 13.65 10.82 13.81
C ILE A 243 15.13 10.56 13.51
N ASN A 244 16.01 11.15 14.32
CA ASN A 244 17.46 10.95 14.28
C ASN A 244 18.16 11.35 12.97
N GLU A 245 17.56 12.27 12.22
CA GLU A 245 18.13 12.87 11.00
C GLU A 245 17.67 14.32 10.78
N LEU A 246 18.44 15.09 10.01
CA LEU A 246 18.11 16.47 9.62
C LEU A 246 16.76 16.62 8.89
N PRO A 247 16.06 17.75 9.07
CA PRO A 247 14.75 17.98 8.44
C PRO A 247 14.85 18.25 6.93
N ILE A 248 13.74 18.17 6.21
CA ILE A 248 13.70 18.55 4.79
C ILE A 248 13.65 20.08 4.66
N LEU A 249 12.79 20.73 5.45
CA LEU A 249 12.71 22.19 5.50
C LEU A 249 13.58 22.70 6.65
N GLU A 250 14.34 23.78 6.43
CA GLU A 250 15.25 24.31 7.47
C GLU A 250 14.49 24.85 8.69
N SER A 251 13.25 25.31 8.51
CA SER A 251 12.39 25.83 9.58
C SER A 251 11.79 24.76 10.50
N GLU A 252 11.83 23.48 10.11
CA GLU A 252 11.36 22.35 10.93
C GLU A 252 12.34 22.04 12.07
N ILE A 253 11.81 21.76 13.25
CA ILE A 253 12.55 21.20 14.38
C ILE A 253 12.70 19.69 14.15
N ALA A 254 13.94 19.18 14.15
CA ALA A 254 14.20 17.74 14.08
C ALA A 254 14.17 17.09 15.48
N VAL A 255 13.71 15.85 15.54
CA VAL A 255 13.55 15.06 16.78
C VAL A 255 14.62 13.98 16.81
N TYR A 256 15.43 13.95 17.87
CA TYR A 256 16.48 12.96 18.08
C TYR A 256 16.26 12.21 19.40
N THR A 257 16.29 10.89 19.34
CA THR A 257 16.37 10.00 20.51
C THR A 257 17.80 9.48 20.73
N ASP A 258 18.71 9.72 19.79
CA ASP A 258 20.12 9.32 19.81
C ASP A 258 21.03 10.57 19.84
N ALA A 259 21.78 10.73 20.94
CA ALA A 259 22.71 11.83 21.15
C ALA A 259 23.92 11.81 20.20
N ALA A 260 24.35 10.64 19.73
CA ALA A 260 25.42 10.53 18.74
C ALA A 260 24.97 11.02 17.36
N ARG A 261 23.69 10.83 17.02
CA ARG A 261 23.08 11.38 15.80
C ARG A 261 23.00 12.90 15.84
N VAL A 262 22.63 13.51 16.97
CA VAL A 262 22.70 14.97 17.17
C VAL A 262 24.12 15.48 16.91
N SER A 263 25.13 14.84 17.53
CA SER A 263 26.55 15.20 17.37
C SER A 263 27.06 15.06 15.93
N ALA A 264 26.53 14.10 15.16
CA ALA A 264 26.90 13.84 13.78
C ALA A 264 26.18 14.77 12.77
N ASP A 265 25.00 15.26 13.09
CA ASP A 265 24.16 16.04 12.16
C ASP A 265 24.29 17.55 12.32
N ILE A 266 24.49 18.07 13.54
CA ILE A 266 24.62 19.52 13.78
C ILE A 266 25.66 20.20 12.86
N PRO A 267 26.87 19.64 12.63
CA PRO A 267 27.88 20.26 11.77
C PRO A 267 27.49 20.37 10.29
N LYS A 268 26.48 19.61 9.81
CA LYS A 268 26.18 19.45 8.37
C LYS A 268 25.34 20.59 7.78
N ARG A 269 24.65 21.39 8.60
CA ARG A 269 23.80 22.50 8.17
C ARG A 269 23.78 23.61 9.23
N ASN A 270 24.08 24.84 8.82
CA ASN A 270 23.98 26.08 9.61
C ASN A 270 24.34 25.97 11.11
N PRO A 271 25.48 25.35 11.52
CA PRO A 271 25.77 25.02 12.91
C PRO A 271 25.80 26.23 13.86
N GLN A 272 26.07 27.43 13.35
CA GLN A 272 26.10 28.67 14.14
C GLN A 272 24.70 29.19 14.52
N THR A 273 23.66 28.75 13.79
CA THR A 273 22.24 29.02 14.14
C THR A 273 21.63 27.90 14.98
N ALA A 274 22.37 26.80 15.17
CA ALA A 274 21.83 25.59 15.78
C ALA A 274 21.54 25.79 17.27
N PHE A 275 20.36 25.33 17.70
CA PHE A 275 19.94 25.35 19.09
C PHE A 275 19.28 24.01 19.43
N VAL A 276 19.64 23.46 20.59
CA VAL A 276 19.18 22.16 21.06
C VAL A 276 18.48 22.33 22.39
N LEU A 277 17.23 21.87 22.47
CA LEU A 277 16.56 21.59 23.74
C LEU A 277 16.62 20.09 23.98
N VAL A 278 16.69 19.67 25.23
CA VAL A 278 16.42 18.28 25.63
C VAL A 278 15.18 18.29 26.51
N VAL A 279 14.19 17.49 26.13
CA VAL A 279 12.94 17.30 26.88
C VAL A 279 12.87 15.90 27.47
N ASP A 280 12.21 15.78 28.61
CA ASP A 280 11.85 14.48 29.20
C ASP A 280 10.61 13.85 28.52
N LYS A 281 10.23 12.66 28.98
CA LYS A 281 9.03 11.93 28.54
C LYS A 281 7.69 12.64 28.77
N SER A 282 7.68 13.77 29.49
CA SER A 282 6.48 14.60 29.70
C SER A 282 6.41 15.82 28.77
N GLY A 283 7.46 16.05 27.96
CA GLY A 283 7.64 17.24 27.14
C GLY A 283 8.28 18.42 27.89
N THR A 284 8.77 18.21 29.12
CA THR A 284 9.37 19.28 29.94
C THR A 284 10.85 19.44 29.59
N VAL A 285 11.29 20.66 29.30
CA VAL A 285 12.69 20.96 28.99
C VAL A 285 13.56 20.74 30.22
N VAL A 286 14.55 19.84 30.12
CA VAL A 286 15.52 19.53 31.18
C VAL A 286 16.89 20.15 30.93
N ALA A 287 17.24 20.43 29.67
CA ALA A 287 18.47 21.11 29.28
C ALA A 287 18.30 21.92 27.99
N GLN A 288 19.15 22.93 27.79
CA GLN A 288 19.22 23.71 26.56
C GLN A 288 20.66 24.12 26.25
N THR A 289 21.03 24.18 24.96
CA THR A 289 22.38 24.60 24.53
C THR A 289 22.40 25.16 23.11
N LEU A 290 23.38 26.02 22.82
CA LEU A 290 23.84 26.24 21.43
C LEU A 290 24.36 24.91 20.85
N GLY A 291 24.07 24.63 19.58
CA GLY A 291 24.46 23.38 18.95
C GLY A 291 25.98 23.18 18.88
N THR A 292 26.74 24.26 18.77
CA THR A 292 28.22 24.24 18.84
C THR A 292 28.78 23.78 20.19
N ALA A 293 28.01 23.88 21.27
CA ALA A 293 28.39 23.40 22.60
C ALA A 293 27.77 22.04 22.96
N TRP A 294 26.98 21.41 22.07
CA TRP A 294 26.39 20.09 22.32
C TRP A 294 27.46 19.03 22.63
N GLN A 295 28.51 18.97 21.81
CA GLN A 295 29.57 17.96 21.92
C GLN A 295 30.44 18.14 23.18
N SER A 296 30.59 19.36 23.70
CA SER A 296 31.41 19.65 24.89
C SER A 296 30.65 19.51 26.21
N LEU A 297 29.32 19.59 26.19
CA LEU A 297 28.47 19.47 27.38
C LEU A 297 28.02 18.03 27.68
N SER A 298 28.22 17.08 26.76
CA SER A 298 27.88 15.65 26.94
C SER A 298 26.45 15.40 27.46
N VAL A 299 25.48 16.17 26.96
CA VAL A 299 24.10 16.18 27.48
C VAL A 299 23.40 14.86 27.15
N ALA A 300 23.01 14.12 28.19
CA ALA A 300 22.22 12.90 28.04
C ALA A 300 20.76 13.22 27.67
N ILE A 301 20.19 12.43 26.76
CA ILE A 301 18.75 12.44 26.47
C ILE A 301 18.05 11.50 27.50
N PRO A 302 17.04 11.96 28.25
CA PRO A 302 16.31 11.10 29.20
C PRO A 302 15.59 9.94 28.50
N GLU A 303 15.36 8.85 29.23
CA GLU A 303 14.55 7.73 28.74
C GLU A 303 13.11 8.20 28.40
N GLY A 304 12.66 7.91 27.18
CA GLY A 304 11.38 8.39 26.63
C GLY A 304 11.36 9.90 26.30
N GLY A 305 12.47 10.62 26.49
CA GLY A 305 12.66 12.00 26.07
C GLY A 305 13.25 12.13 24.66
N ALA A 306 13.60 13.36 24.28
CA ALA A 306 14.27 13.64 23.01
C ALA A 306 15.12 14.92 23.08
N ALA A 307 16.13 15.01 22.21
CA ALA A 307 16.73 16.27 21.81
C ALA A 307 15.95 16.86 20.62
N LEU A 308 15.47 18.10 20.78
CA LEU A 308 14.79 18.89 19.76
C LEU A 308 15.79 19.89 19.17
N VAL A 309 16.12 19.71 17.89
CA VAL A 309 17.19 20.46 17.21
C VAL A 309 16.59 21.40 16.16
N SER A 310 16.81 22.70 16.35
CA SER A 310 16.55 23.74 15.35
C SER A 310 17.86 24.17 14.70
N GLN A 311 17.85 24.42 13.38
CA GLN A 311 18.98 24.97 12.62
C GLN A 311 18.59 26.11 11.68
N SER A 312 17.50 26.82 12.02
CA SER A 312 17.11 28.09 11.40
C SER A 312 17.06 29.17 12.47
N THR A 313 17.57 30.36 12.16
CA THR A 313 17.65 31.50 13.10
C THR A 313 16.31 31.79 13.79
N GLY A 314 15.22 31.91 13.02
CA GLY A 314 13.91 32.27 13.57
C GLY A 314 13.32 31.21 14.52
N THR A 315 13.42 29.93 14.14
CA THR A 315 13.00 28.80 14.99
C THR A 315 13.87 28.71 16.25
N SER A 316 15.20 28.84 16.10
CA SER A 316 16.15 28.78 17.22
C SER A 316 15.97 29.94 18.21
N ASP A 317 15.76 31.17 17.74
CA ASP A 317 15.57 32.34 18.60
C ASP A 317 14.21 32.33 19.30
N THR A 318 13.18 31.74 18.69
CA THR A 318 11.89 31.48 19.35
C THR A 318 12.06 30.48 20.50
N LEU A 319 12.79 29.38 20.27
CA LEU A 319 13.08 28.38 21.31
C LEU A 319 13.89 28.99 22.47
N LYS A 320 14.99 29.72 22.18
CA LYS A 320 15.81 30.43 23.19
C LYS A 320 14.98 31.36 24.08
N ARG A 321 13.94 32.00 23.52
CA ARG A 321 13.14 33.03 24.20
C ARG A 321 12.01 32.46 25.06
N PHE A 322 11.42 31.33 24.67
CA PHE A 322 10.16 30.84 25.28
C PHE A 322 10.22 29.41 25.85
N ALA A 323 11.24 28.61 25.51
CA ALA A 323 11.34 27.20 25.89
C ALA A 323 12.51 26.92 26.86
N ALA A 324 12.59 27.69 27.94
CA ALA A 324 13.59 27.53 28.99
C ALA A 324 13.43 26.22 29.79
N VAL A 325 14.46 25.84 30.55
CA VAL A 325 14.41 24.67 31.45
C VAL A 325 13.24 24.80 32.44
N GLY A 326 12.48 23.71 32.61
CA GLY A 326 11.24 23.67 33.39
C GLY A 326 9.98 24.04 32.60
N VAL A 327 10.09 24.60 31.38
CA VAL A 327 8.93 24.84 30.52
C VAL A 327 8.46 23.52 29.93
N LYS A 328 7.15 23.24 30.06
CA LYS A 328 6.50 22.11 29.39
C LYS A 328 6.08 22.50 27.97
N LEU A 329 6.60 21.77 27.00
CA LEU A 329 6.22 21.85 25.59
C LEU A 329 5.16 20.78 25.29
N SER A 330 4.37 20.99 24.25
CA SER A 330 3.44 19.96 23.75
C SER A 330 3.58 19.77 22.25
N LEU A 331 3.71 18.51 21.83
CA LEU A 331 3.53 18.15 20.44
C LEU A 331 2.02 18.17 20.15
N GLN A 332 1.62 19.00 19.21
CA GLN A 332 0.27 19.07 18.67
C GLN A 332 0.31 18.73 17.18
N SER A 333 -0.83 18.73 16.51
CA SER A 333 -0.92 18.47 15.07
C SER A 333 -1.94 19.43 14.47
N SER A 334 -1.59 20.00 13.31
CA SER A 334 -2.45 20.93 12.56
C SER A 334 -2.86 20.30 11.22
N PRO A 335 -4.17 20.15 10.95
CA PRO A 335 -4.65 19.45 9.77
C PRO A 335 -4.31 20.23 8.49
N ILE A 336 -3.88 19.51 7.46
CA ILE A 336 -3.71 20.02 6.10
C ILE A 336 -4.48 19.15 5.11
N PHE A 337 -5.10 19.81 4.13
CA PHE A 337 -5.87 19.17 3.07
C PHE A 337 -5.15 19.36 1.74
N VAL A 338 -4.75 18.25 1.10
CA VAL A 338 -3.75 18.27 0.03
C VAL A 338 -4.21 17.38 -1.14
N PRO A 339 -4.32 17.90 -2.38
CA PRO A 339 -4.60 17.08 -3.56
C PRO A 339 -3.53 16.00 -3.74
N ILE A 340 -3.95 14.75 -3.98
CA ILE A 340 -3.05 13.59 -4.02
C ILE A 340 -1.90 13.71 -5.04
N GLY A 341 -2.06 14.48 -6.12
CA GLY A 341 -1.00 14.76 -7.09
C GLY A 341 0.19 15.55 -6.53
N GLN A 342 0.03 16.22 -5.37
CA GLN A 342 1.13 16.82 -4.61
C GLN A 342 1.84 15.82 -3.68
N ARG A 343 1.46 14.54 -3.73
CA ARG A 343 2.02 13.44 -2.93
C ARG A 343 2.33 12.19 -3.79
N PRO A 344 3.13 12.31 -4.88
CA PRO A 344 3.42 11.20 -5.79
C PRO A 344 4.21 10.02 -5.19
N ARG A 345 4.62 10.11 -3.92
CA ARG A 345 5.24 9.02 -3.15
C ARG A 345 4.27 8.28 -2.21
N ARG A 346 3.04 8.77 -2.01
CA ARG A 346 2.00 8.09 -1.20
C ARG A 346 1.44 6.86 -1.92
N GLN A 347 1.15 6.98 -3.21
CA GLN A 347 0.59 5.91 -4.03
C GLN A 347 0.94 6.10 -5.51
N VAL A 348 1.05 5.00 -6.27
CA VAL A 348 1.29 5.04 -7.72
C VAL A 348 0.10 5.59 -8.54
N PRO A 349 -1.18 5.26 -8.28
CA PRO A 349 -2.30 5.91 -8.96
C PRO A 349 -2.50 7.36 -8.49
N LEU A 350 -2.93 8.21 -9.41
CA LEU A 350 -3.56 9.49 -9.09
C LEU A 350 -5.06 9.22 -8.88
N MET A 351 -5.43 8.99 -7.62
CA MET A 351 -6.81 8.69 -7.24
C MET A 351 -7.73 9.90 -7.42
N THR A 352 -8.97 9.67 -7.85
CA THR A 352 -9.97 10.71 -8.07
C THR A 352 -11.10 10.66 -7.06
N ASN A 353 -11.64 11.83 -6.72
CA ASN A 353 -12.65 12.03 -5.68
C ASN A 353 -13.97 11.29 -6.00
N PRO A 354 -14.34 10.23 -5.26
CA PRO A 354 -15.54 9.43 -5.55
C PRO A 354 -16.87 10.15 -5.25
N PHE A 355 -16.86 11.32 -4.62
CA PHE A 355 -18.05 12.14 -4.37
C PHE A 355 -18.40 13.05 -5.54
N ARG A 356 -17.48 13.31 -6.47
CA ARG A 356 -17.69 14.20 -7.60
C ARG A 356 -18.50 13.55 -8.73
N GLN A 357 -19.52 14.25 -9.21
CA GLN A 357 -20.38 13.73 -10.27
C GLN A 357 -19.69 13.68 -11.64
N ASP A 358 -18.84 14.65 -11.98
CA ASP A 358 -18.10 14.65 -13.27
C ASP A 358 -17.11 13.47 -13.39
N VAL A 359 -16.48 13.07 -12.29
CA VAL A 359 -15.66 11.85 -12.18
C VAL A 359 -16.50 10.59 -12.40
N ARG A 360 -17.69 10.50 -11.79
CA ARG A 360 -18.62 9.36 -11.94
C ARG A 360 -19.14 9.24 -13.36
N ASP A 361 -19.63 10.34 -13.92
CA ASP A 361 -20.22 10.41 -15.25
C ASP A 361 -19.18 10.02 -16.31
N ARG A 362 -17.93 10.47 -16.15
CA ARG A 362 -16.81 10.04 -17.00
C ARG A 362 -16.59 8.53 -16.96
N THR A 363 -16.48 7.93 -15.77
CA THR A 363 -16.27 6.47 -15.63
C THR A 363 -17.47 5.68 -16.17
N LEU A 364 -18.71 6.12 -15.90
CA LEU A 364 -19.93 5.51 -16.46
C LEU A 364 -20.02 5.66 -17.99
N ALA A 365 -19.55 6.77 -18.56
CA ALA A 365 -19.58 7.01 -20.00
C ALA A 365 -18.57 6.14 -20.76
N ILE A 366 -17.32 6.04 -20.28
CA ILE A 366 -16.28 5.14 -20.82
C ILE A 366 -16.77 3.68 -20.78
N LEU A 367 -17.30 3.28 -19.64
CA LEU A 367 -17.87 1.94 -19.41
C LEU A 367 -19.08 1.68 -20.34
N SER A 368 -19.96 2.67 -20.52
CA SER A 368 -21.10 2.56 -21.43
C SER A 368 -20.71 2.51 -22.91
N GLU A 369 -19.62 3.18 -23.30
CA GLU A 369 -19.03 3.08 -24.64
C GLU A 369 -18.55 1.64 -24.90
N VAL A 370 -17.83 1.03 -23.95
CA VAL A 370 -17.40 -0.37 -24.06
C VAL A 370 -18.59 -1.34 -24.09
N VAL A 371 -19.54 -1.20 -23.15
CA VAL A 371 -20.70 -2.11 -23.08
C VAL A 371 -21.59 -1.98 -24.33
N ARG A 372 -21.61 -0.83 -25.02
CA ARG A 372 -22.24 -0.73 -26.35
C ARG A 372 -21.38 -1.39 -27.43
N GLY A 373 -20.15 -0.95 -27.60
CA GLY A 373 -19.31 -1.24 -28.77
C GLY A 373 -18.84 -2.69 -28.92
N TYR A 374 -18.60 -3.42 -27.84
CA TYR A 374 -17.89 -4.71 -27.88
C TYR A 374 -18.77 -5.90 -27.44
N ASP A 375 -18.42 -7.10 -27.92
CA ASP A 375 -19.06 -8.34 -27.48
C ASP A 375 -18.31 -8.90 -26.26
N ILE A 376 -18.96 -8.82 -25.09
CA ILE A 376 -18.37 -9.08 -23.77
C ILE A 376 -19.42 -9.77 -22.89
N GLY A 377 -18.99 -10.71 -22.04
CA GLY A 377 -19.86 -11.34 -21.04
C GLY A 377 -19.86 -10.61 -19.69
N GLY A 378 -18.91 -9.71 -19.45
CA GLY A 378 -18.87 -8.93 -18.21
C GLY A 378 -17.96 -7.72 -18.24
N ILE A 379 -18.12 -6.89 -17.21
CA ILE A 379 -17.15 -5.90 -16.77
C ILE A 379 -16.73 -6.18 -15.33
N ILE A 380 -15.55 -5.71 -14.95
CA ILE A 380 -15.07 -5.70 -13.57
C ILE A 380 -14.37 -4.38 -13.26
N PHE A 381 -14.46 -3.93 -12.02
CA PHE A 381 -13.59 -2.88 -11.50
C PHE A 381 -12.40 -3.49 -10.76
N ASP A 382 -11.23 -2.88 -10.92
CA ASP A 382 -9.99 -3.25 -10.24
C ASP A 382 -9.97 -2.82 -8.75
N ASP A 383 -8.85 -2.99 -8.04
CA ASP A 383 -8.63 -2.53 -6.65
C ASP A 383 -8.71 -1.00 -6.46
N ARG A 384 -9.20 -0.26 -7.46
CA ARG A 384 -9.41 1.20 -7.47
C ARG A 384 -10.90 1.60 -7.51
N LEU A 385 -11.81 0.69 -7.18
CA LEU A 385 -13.18 1.03 -6.72
C LEU A 385 -13.19 1.39 -5.23
N ARG A 386 -12.32 2.34 -4.83
CA ARG A 386 -12.12 2.73 -3.42
C ARG A 386 -11.56 4.15 -3.31
N TYR A 387 -11.50 4.64 -2.08
CA TYR A 387 -10.74 5.83 -1.70
C TYR A 387 -9.22 5.58 -1.75
N ALA A 388 -8.43 6.66 -1.73
CA ALA A 388 -6.97 6.59 -1.75
C ALA A 388 -6.39 5.86 -0.52
N GLY A 389 -6.94 6.17 0.65
CA GLY A 389 -6.60 5.61 1.96
C GLY A 389 -7.72 5.94 2.96
N LEU A 390 -7.55 5.61 4.24
CA LEU A 390 -8.41 6.12 5.31
C LEU A 390 -8.36 7.66 5.38
N ASP A 391 -7.22 8.25 5.02
CA ASP A 391 -6.99 9.70 4.92
C ASP A 391 -7.45 10.36 3.60
N GLY A 392 -8.15 9.63 2.72
CA GLY A 392 -8.90 10.22 1.61
C GLY A 392 -10.34 9.68 1.60
N ASP A 393 -11.34 10.37 1.07
CA ASP A 393 -11.32 11.71 0.49
C ASP A 393 -11.82 12.76 1.51
N PHE A 394 -11.03 13.81 1.75
CA PHE A 394 -11.35 14.89 2.70
C PHE A 394 -11.64 16.24 2.01
N SER A 395 -12.18 16.19 0.79
CA SER A 395 -12.59 17.38 0.02
C SER A 395 -13.78 18.14 0.62
N PRO A 396 -14.02 19.40 0.18
CA PRO A 396 -15.27 20.12 0.45
C PRO A 396 -16.52 19.33 0.02
N GLU A 397 -16.46 18.62 -1.11
CA GLU A 397 -17.56 17.75 -1.57
C GLU A 397 -17.82 16.58 -0.60
N ALA A 398 -16.76 15.94 -0.10
CA ALA A 398 -16.86 14.86 0.89
C ALA A 398 -17.44 15.36 2.22
N LYS A 399 -16.98 16.53 2.69
CA LYS A 399 -17.53 17.19 3.90
C LYS A 399 -19.00 17.54 3.73
N ALA A 400 -19.37 18.25 2.66
CA ALA A 400 -20.75 18.70 2.43
C ALA A 400 -21.72 17.53 2.26
N GLY A 401 -21.30 16.46 1.58
CA GLY A 401 -22.07 15.22 1.50
C GLY A 401 -22.27 14.54 2.87
N PHE A 402 -21.25 14.58 3.74
CA PHE A 402 -21.36 14.01 5.08
C PHE A 402 -22.22 14.85 6.03
N GLU A 403 -22.11 16.18 5.99
CA GLU A 403 -22.99 17.09 6.73
C GLU A 403 -24.45 16.95 6.28
N THR A 404 -24.68 16.67 4.98
CA THR A 404 -26.00 16.32 4.45
C THR A 404 -26.49 14.97 4.98
N TYR A 405 -25.63 13.95 5.01
CA TYR A 405 -25.94 12.62 5.55
C TYR A 405 -26.27 12.63 7.05
N LEU A 406 -25.60 13.47 7.84
CA LEU A 406 -25.89 13.67 9.27
C LEU A 406 -27.03 14.67 9.54
N GLY A 407 -27.49 15.41 8.53
CA GLY A 407 -28.47 16.49 8.68
C GLY A 407 -28.00 17.70 9.48
N LYS A 408 -26.68 17.86 9.67
CA LYS A 408 -26.07 18.90 10.54
C LYS A 408 -24.59 19.15 10.19
N PRO A 409 -24.04 20.34 10.47
CA PRO A 409 -22.63 20.62 10.29
C PRO A 409 -21.73 19.84 11.27
N VAL A 410 -20.45 19.69 10.91
CA VAL A 410 -19.42 19.03 11.73
C VAL A 410 -18.16 19.90 11.89
N ARG A 411 -17.48 19.80 13.04
CA ARG A 411 -16.14 20.36 13.20
C ARG A 411 -15.14 19.45 12.47
N TRP A 412 -14.68 19.94 11.32
CA TRP A 412 -13.85 19.18 10.39
C TRP A 412 -12.35 19.41 10.64
N PRO A 413 -11.50 18.36 10.65
CA PRO A 413 -11.82 16.93 10.52
C PRO A 413 -12.20 16.27 11.86
N ASP A 414 -12.00 16.97 12.98
CA ASP A 414 -12.05 16.48 14.38
C ASP A 414 -13.18 15.53 14.75
N ASP A 415 -14.39 15.80 14.27
CA ASP A 415 -15.58 15.01 14.59
C ASP A 415 -15.66 13.69 13.81
N VAL A 416 -14.86 13.55 12.74
CA VAL A 416 -14.73 12.31 11.94
C VAL A 416 -13.58 11.46 12.46
N LEU A 417 -12.35 11.97 12.38
CA LEU A 417 -11.13 11.36 12.92
C LEU A 417 -10.03 12.42 13.00
N ARG A 418 -9.06 12.21 13.88
CA ARG A 418 -7.82 12.99 13.94
C ARG A 418 -6.63 12.07 13.77
N PHE A 419 -5.69 12.44 12.93
CA PHE A 419 -4.35 11.89 13.03
C PHE A 419 -3.55 12.65 14.09
N GLY A 420 -2.42 12.09 14.49
CA GLY A 420 -1.46 12.71 15.39
C GLY A 420 -0.14 11.97 15.35
N TYR A 421 0.75 12.29 16.28
CA TYR A 421 2.08 11.68 16.36
C TYR A 421 2.40 11.32 17.81
N GLN A 422 2.85 10.09 18.05
CA GLN A 422 3.35 9.70 19.36
C GLN A 422 4.74 10.31 19.56
N PHE A 423 4.93 11.08 20.63
CA PHE A 423 6.24 11.61 21.00
C PHE A 423 6.97 10.62 21.93
N PRO A 424 8.29 10.38 21.79
CA PRO A 424 9.23 10.95 20.82
C PRO A 424 9.42 10.13 19.53
N THR A 425 8.72 9.01 19.35
CA THR A 425 8.89 8.10 18.20
C THR A 425 8.50 8.72 16.85
N MET A 426 7.66 9.76 16.87
CA MET A 426 7.01 10.38 15.72
C MET A 426 6.20 9.38 14.87
N GLU A 427 5.73 8.29 15.49
CA GLU A 427 4.83 7.33 14.87
C GLU A 427 3.43 7.95 14.66
N ARG A 428 2.87 7.84 13.45
CA ARG A 428 1.56 8.41 13.12
C ARG A 428 0.47 7.61 13.80
N THR A 429 -0.28 8.26 14.68
CA THR A 429 -1.46 7.69 15.35
C THR A 429 -2.75 8.18 14.69
N MET A 430 -3.85 7.45 14.89
CA MET A 430 -5.20 7.88 14.53
C MET A 430 -6.13 7.74 15.74
N THR A 431 -6.95 8.76 15.99
CA THR A 431 -7.99 8.79 17.03
C THR A 431 -9.36 8.98 16.37
N PRO A 432 -10.35 8.10 16.62
CA PRO A 432 -11.71 8.28 16.11
C PRO A 432 -12.34 9.60 16.61
N GLY A 433 -13.12 10.23 15.74
CA GLY A 433 -14.05 11.30 16.12
C GLY A 433 -15.42 10.74 16.51
N GLN A 434 -16.30 11.61 17.03
CA GLN A 434 -17.65 11.24 17.49
C GLN A 434 -18.57 10.65 16.39
N TYR A 435 -18.24 10.85 15.11
CA TYR A 435 -18.97 10.33 13.96
C TYR A 435 -18.11 9.39 13.06
N TYR A 436 -17.03 8.80 13.59
CA TYR A 436 -16.12 7.93 12.83
C TYR A 436 -16.86 6.76 12.13
N ASP A 437 -17.68 6.01 12.86
CA ASP A 437 -18.41 4.87 12.28
C ASP A 437 -19.43 5.33 11.22
N ALA A 438 -20.08 6.47 11.46
CA ALA A 438 -21.01 7.09 10.51
C ALA A 438 -20.29 7.55 9.23
N TRP A 439 -19.05 8.02 9.34
CA TRP A 439 -18.19 8.38 8.21
C TRP A 439 -17.77 7.18 7.38
N LEU A 440 -17.39 6.06 8.01
CA LEU A 440 -17.13 4.80 7.32
C LEU A 440 -18.37 4.27 6.61
N VAL A 441 -19.54 4.30 7.26
CA VAL A 441 -20.82 3.92 6.64
C VAL A 441 -21.17 4.83 5.46
N PHE A 442 -20.99 6.15 5.59
CA PHE A 442 -21.21 7.12 4.51
C PHE A 442 -20.30 6.84 3.29
N ARG A 443 -19.00 6.61 3.51
CA ARG A 443 -18.03 6.20 2.47
C ARG A 443 -18.44 4.90 1.78
N ALA A 444 -18.78 3.87 2.55
CA ALA A 444 -19.20 2.57 2.02
C ALA A 444 -20.49 2.70 1.18
N LEU A 445 -21.50 3.43 1.68
CA LEU A 445 -22.74 3.72 0.96
C LEU A 445 -22.48 4.47 -0.35
N ASN A 446 -21.55 5.43 -0.33
CA ASN A 446 -21.19 6.24 -1.49
C ASN A 446 -20.64 5.39 -2.65
N LEU A 447 -19.66 4.51 -2.37
CA LEU A 447 -19.11 3.57 -3.35
C LEU A 447 -20.13 2.50 -3.77
N ARG A 448 -20.90 1.96 -2.81
CA ARG A 448 -21.97 0.98 -3.07
C ARG A 448 -23.05 1.54 -4.00
N ASN A 449 -23.42 2.81 -3.85
CA ASN A 449 -24.43 3.44 -4.70
C ASN A 449 -23.89 3.69 -6.12
N PHE A 450 -22.64 4.15 -6.27
CA PHE A 450 -21.99 4.23 -7.58
C PHE A 450 -21.90 2.85 -8.29
N LEU A 451 -21.63 1.77 -7.54
CA LEU A 451 -21.66 0.41 -8.09
C LEU A 451 -23.09 0.00 -8.49
N ALA A 452 -24.11 0.35 -7.71
CA ALA A 452 -25.50 0.09 -8.05
C ALA A 452 -25.96 0.83 -9.33
N ASP A 453 -25.53 2.09 -9.51
CA ASP A 453 -25.81 2.86 -10.73
C ASP A 453 -24.97 2.37 -11.92
N THR A 454 -23.77 1.84 -11.68
CA THR A 454 -23.03 1.08 -12.69
C THR A 454 -23.82 -0.14 -13.15
N VAL A 455 -24.32 -0.98 -12.22
CA VAL A 455 -25.17 -2.14 -12.54
C VAL A 455 -26.39 -1.72 -13.33
N ARG A 456 -27.11 -0.67 -12.89
CA ARG A 456 -28.27 -0.09 -13.58
C ARG A 456 -27.92 0.28 -15.03
N THR A 457 -26.81 0.98 -15.22
CA THR A 457 -26.33 1.46 -16.53
C THR A 457 -25.96 0.30 -17.46
N VAL A 458 -25.19 -0.69 -16.98
CA VAL A 458 -24.82 -1.88 -17.76
C VAL A 458 -26.05 -2.67 -18.18
N LYS A 459 -26.96 -2.95 -17.24
CA LYS A 459 -28.15 -3.77 -17.49
C LYS A 459 -29.15 -3.10 -18.44
N ALA A 460 -29.22 -1.77 -18.44
CA ALA A 460 -30.01 -1.00 -19.41
C ALA A 460 -29.44 -1.05 -20.84
N ILE A 461 -28.13 -1.30 -21.01
CA ILE A 461 -27.47 -1.38 -22.33
C ILE A 461 -27.44 -2.83 -22.84
N LYS A 462 -26.99 -3.79 -22.01
CA LYS A 462 -26.97 -5.23 -22.32
C LYS A 462 -27.30 -6.04 -21.05
N PRO A 463 -28.55 -6.51 -20.87
CA PRO A 463 -29.00 -7.21 -19.67
C PRO A 463 -28.15 -8.45 -19.27
N ASN A 464 -27.53 -9.12 -20.26
CA ASN A 464 -26.73 -10.33 -20.02
C ASN A 464 -25.29 -10.04 -19.55
N VAL A 465 -24.79 -8.80 -19.69
CA VAL A 465 -23.43 -8.44 -19.25
C VAL A 465 -23.36 -8.45 -17.73
N THR A 466 -22.42 -9.21 -17.17
CA THR A 466 -22.17 -9.29 -15.72
C THR A 466 -21.41 -8.06 -15.24
N VAL A 467 -21.64 -7.63 -14.00
CA VAL A 467 -20.86 -6.58 -13.34
C VAL A 467 -20.24 -7.18 -12.08
N ALA A 468 -18.94 -6.99 -11.91
CA ALA A 468 -18.18 -7.41 -10.74
C ALA A 468 -17.31 -6.26 -10.23
N THR A 469 -16.77 -6.43 -9.02
CA THR A 469 -15.59 -5.70 -8.55
C THR A 469 -14.60 -6.73 -8.02
N TYR A 470 -13.32 -6.51 -8.26
CA TYR A 470 -12.28 -7.16 -7.49
C TYR A 470 -12.31 -6.57 -6.07
N VAL A 471 -12.10 -7.43 -5.07
CA VAL A 471 -11.96 -7.07 -3.67
C VAL A 471 -10.74 -7.83 -3.19
N GLY A 472 -9.65 -7.10 -2.91
CA GLY A 472 -8.34 -7.72 -2.69
C GLY A 472 -8.29 -8.58 -1.42
N SER A 473 -7.51 -9.65 -1.44
CA SER A 473 -7.37 -10.57 -0.28
C SER A 473 -6.54 -10.02 0.88
N TRP A 474 -6.08 -8.77 0.81
CA TRP A 474 -5.26 -8.08 1.81
C TRP A 474 -6.11 -7.57 2.99
N TYR A 475 -6.80 -8.48 3.68
CA TYR A 475 -7.65 -8.15 4.83
C TYR A 475 -6.94 -7.33 5.94
N PRO A 476 -5.64 -7.52 6.25
CA PRO A 476 -4.92 -6.66 7.19
C PRO A 476 -4.82 -5.19 6.76
N ASP A 477 -4.86 -4.92 5.46
CA ASP A 477 -4.68 -3.57 4.88
C ASP A 477 -6.02 -2.80 4.77
N TYR A 478 -7.16 -3.47 5.04
CA TYR A 478 -8.49 -2.85 4.94
C TYR A 478 -8.67 -1.61 5.84
N PRO A 479 -8.21 -1.59 7.12
CA PRO A 479 -8.30 -0.40 7.97
C PRO A 479 -7.57 0.82 7.40
N ASP A 480 -6.47 0.61 6.69
CA ASP A 480 -5.65 1.68 6.10
C ASP A 480 -6.29 2.30 4.83
N VAL A 481 -7.30 1.64 4.23
CA VAL A 481 -8.01 2.15 3.04
C VAL A 481 -9.44 2.66 3.31
N GLY A 482 -10.10 2.21 4.38
CA GLY A 482 -11.43 2.66 4.84
C GLY A 482 -12.55 2.50 3.81
#